data_AF-A0A0M8MIC8-F1
#
_entry.id   AF-A0A0M8MIC8-F1
#
_cell.length_a   1.000
_cell.length_b   1.000
_cell.length_c   1.000
_cell.angle_alpha   90.00
_cell.angle_beta   90.00
_cell.angle_gamma   90.00
#
_symmetry.space_group_name_H-M   'P 1'
#
loop_
_entity.id
_entity.type
_entity.pdbx_description
1 polymer ?
#
loop_
_entity_poly.entity_id
_entity_poly.type
_entity_poly.pdbx_seq_one_letter_code
_entity_poly.pdbx_strand_id
1 'polypeptide(L)'
;MRWQGQRLGETDAGALPGMEHLGGFVQSVTTPEFAGVVFHEVLAKSALNHVPTASGVPFDWTVNPYRGCSHACTYCFARGTHEYLELDAGHDFDSQIVVKVNVAEVLRRELARPTWLHDPVMLGTNTDPYQRAEGRYRLMPGIVSALTDAGTPFSILTKGTLLRRDLPLLVDAAREVPVTIALSIAVFDDVLQRAIEPGTPSTAARLDTVRAAAETGFRVTVFLMPILPHLTDSIPALDDALRRIADAGATRVVFGALHLRPGAKEWFLRWLEREHPELVSSYRGLYPGAAAYASKAYRTWLAKRVRPLLRRHGLGGQAEDDSPRGERMPGLAQRRSTAATVVTTARGRAAASAPAMLF
;
A
#
# COMPACT_ATOMS: atom_id res chain seq x y z
N MET A 1 -3.85 21.61 -26.40
CA MET A 1 -4.35 20.35 -25.79
C MET A 1 -3.27 19.83 -24.86
N ARG A 2 -3.60 19.52 -23.61
CA ARG A 2 -2.66 19.18 -22.51
C ARG A 2 -1.62 18.09 -22.82
N TRP A 3 -1.95 17.17 -23.73
CA TRP A 3 -1.09 16.05 -24.14
C TRP A 3 -0.43 16.27 -25.52
N GLN A 4 -0.53 17.47 -26.09
CA GLN A 4 0.16 17.82 -27.33
C GLN A 4 1.67 17.72 -27.13
N GLY A 5 2.37 17.07 -28.06
CA GLY A 5 3.81 16.78 -27.97
C GLY A 5 4.16 15.53 -27.15
N GLN A 6 3.20 14.89 -26.47
CA GLN A 6 3.43 13.62 -25.76
C GLN A 6 2.77 12.42 -26.43
N ARG A 7 2.02 12.62 -27.51
CA ARG A 7 1.37 11.54 -28.27
C ARG A 7 2.40 10.69 -29.00
N LEU A 8 2.18 9.38 -29.01
CA LEU A 8 3.00 8.47 -29.79
C LEU A 8 3.01 8.87 -31.27
N GLY A 9 4.20 9.05 -31.82
CA GLY A 9 4.41 9.35 -33.25
C GLY A 9 4.23 10.81 -33.66
N GLU A 10 3.90 11.73 -32.75
CA GLU A 10 3.93 13.16 -33.02
C GLU A 10 5.33 13.72 -32.72
N THR A 11 5.95 14.40 -33.70
CA THR A 11 7.20 15.15 -33.51
C THR A 11 6.85 16.54 -33.00
N ASP A 12 7.28 16.88 -31.79
CA ASP A 12 7.12 18.23 -31.27
C ASP A 12 8.14 19.17 -31.94
N ALA A 13 7.67 19.95 -32.91
CA ALA A 13 8.50 20.90 -33.67
C ALA A 13 9.04 22.06 -32.82
N GLY A 14 8.54 22.25 -31.59
CA GLY A 14 9.04 23.21 -30.62
C GLY A 14 9.97 22.60 -29.56
N ALA A 15 10.20 21.29 -29.57
CA ALA A 15 11.03 20.62 -28.58
C ALA A 15 12.53 20.88 -28.81
N LEU A 16 13.31 20.84 -27.72
CA LEU A 16 14.76 20.89 -27.80
C LEU A 16 15.30 19.70 -28.62
N PRO A 17 16.42 19.87 -29.36
CA PRO A 17 17.03 18.78 -30.10
C PRO A 17 17.30 17.55 -29.22
N GLY A 18 16.77 16.38 -29.61
CA GLY A 18 16.80 15.13 -28.83
C GLY A 18 15.60 14.89 -27.91
N MET A 19 14.63 15.82 -27.83
CA MET A 19 13.39 15.70 -27.06
C MET A 19 12.12 15.60 -27.91
N GLU A 20 12.26 15.56 -29.23
CA GLU A 20 11.18 15.63 -30.23
C GLU A 20 10.26 14.40 -30.21
N HIS A 21 10.71 13.31 -29.58
CA HIS A 21 10.04 12.01 -29.50
C HIS A 21 9.76 11.55 -28.06
N LEU A 22 9.68 12.47 -27.08
CA LEU A 22 9.43 12.11 -25.68
C LEU A 22 8.01 11.60 -25.38
N GLY A 23 7.23 11.28 -26.42
CA GLY A 23 5.86 10.82 -26.30
C GLY A 23 5.72 9.46 -25.63
N GLY A 24 5.06 9.44 -24.48
CA GLY A 24 4.57 8.23 -23.81
C GLY A 24 3.05 8.18 -23.74
N PHE A 25 2.34 9.27 -24.06
CA PHE A 25 0.89 9.30 -24.00
C PHE A 25 0.29 8.56 -25.18
N VAL A 26 -0.59 7.60 -24.89
CA VAL A 26 -1.28 6.78 -25.87
C VAL A 26 -2.63 7.42 -26.17
N GLN A 27 -3.51 7.49 -25.17
CA GLN A 27 -4.89 7.96 -25.33
C GLN A 27 -5.52 8.30 -23.98
N SER A 28 -6.63 9.04 -24.03
CA SER A 28 -7.55 9.20 -22.91
C SER A 28 -8.81 8.37 -23.15
N VAL A 29 -9.18 7.52 -22.20
CA VAL A 29 -10.34 6.64 -22.28
C VAL A 29 -11.35 7.01 -21.21
N THR A 30 -12.61 7.20 -21.60
CA THR A 30 -13.77 7.24 -20.70
C THR A 30 -14.65 6.03 -21.00
N THR A 31 -15.25 5.43 -19.97
CA THR A 31 -16.06 4.22 -20.15
C THR A 31 -17.24 4.24 -19.16
N PRO A 32 -18.44 3.78 -19.55
CA PRO A 32 -19.65 3.90 -18.72
C PRO A 32 -19.52 3.26 -17.33
N GLU A 33 -18.80 2.16 -17.20
CA GLU A 33 -18.60 1.41 -15.95
C GLU A 33 -17.75 2.17 -14.92
N PHE A 34 -17.10 3.26 -15.36
CA PHE A 34 -16.25 4.14 -14.58
C PHE A 34 -16.66 5.60 -14.76
N ALA A 35 -17.96 5.87 -14.71
CA ALA A 35 -18.51 7.22 -14.80
C ALA A 35 -17.80 8.19 -13.83
N GLY A 36 -17.39 9.35 -14.36
CA GLY A 36 -16.62 10.35 -13.61
C GLY A 36 -15.11 10.12 -13.57
N VAL A 37 -14.59 9.06 -14.19
CA VAL A 37 -13.15 8.77 -14.26
C VAL A 37 -12.67 8.78 -15.72
N VAL A 38 -11.54 9.42 -15.96
CA VAL A 38 -10.79 9.40 -17.22
C VAL A 38 -9.49 8.63 -17.00
N PHE A 39 -9.21 7.67 -17.87
CA PHE A 39 -7.94 6.94 -17.87
C PHE A 39 -7.00 7.52 -18.92
N HIS A 40 -5.81 7.97 -18.51
CA HIS A 40 -4.75 8.40 -19.41
C HIS A 40 -3.75 7.25 -19.59
N GLU A 41 -3.87 6.52 -20.69
CA GLU A 41 -2.98 5.41 -21.00
C GLU A 41 -1.63 5.94 -21.47
N VAL A 42 -0.55 5.44 -20.87
CA VAL A 42 0.82 5.84 -21.19
C VAL A 42 1.74 4.62 -21.31
N LEU A 43 2.74 4.72 -22.18
CA LEU A 43 3.92 3.88 -22.19
C LEU A 43 4.93 4.42 -21.19
N ALA A 44 5.14 3.66 -20.12
CA ALA A 44 6.16 3.95 -19.15
C ALA A 44 7.56 3.68 -19.74
N LYS A 45 8.51 4.55 -19.39
CA LYS A 45 9.94 4.34 -19.68
C LYS A 45 10.62 3.49 -18.60
N SER A 46 10.14 3.60 -17.36
CA SER A 46 10.55 2.80 -16.21
C SER A 46 9.36 2.29 -15.39
N ALA A 47 9.53 1.11 -14.79
CA ALA A 47 8.55 0.51 -13.89
C ALA A 47 9.03 0.56 -12.43
N LEU A 48 10.29 0.21 -12.20
CA LEU A 48 10.97 0.32 -10.91
C LEU A 48 11.23 1.79 -10.54
N ASN A 49 10.78 2.17 -9.35
CA ASN A 49 11.01 3.51 -8.81
C ASN A 49 11.89 3.37 -7.57
N HIS A 50 13.08 3.96 -7.63
CA HIS A 50 13.98 4.04 -6.48
C HIS A 50 13.45 5.05 -5.47
N VAL A 51 13.37 4.64 -4.21
CA VAL A 51 12.90 5.47 -3.11
C VAL A 51 14.11 6.15 -2.46
N PRO A 52 14.18 7.49 -2.43
CA PRO A 52 15.30 8.18 -1.80
C PRO A 52 15.39 7.87 -0.31
N THR A 53 16.60 7.68 0.22
CA THR A 53 16.85 7.43 1.66
C THR A 53 16.18 8.48 2.56
N ALA A 54 16.11 9.74 2.10
CA ALA A 54 15.44 10.84 2.80
C ALA A 54 13.95 10.60 3.08
N SER A 55 13.31 9.67 2.37
CA SER A 55 11.90 9.28 2.59
C SER A 55 11.70 8.59 3.94
N GLY A 56 12.75 8.01 4.52
CA GLY A 56 12.70 7.37 5.84
C GLY A 56 11.87 6.08 5.89
N VAL A 57 11.47 5.54 4.74
CA VAL A 57 10.78 4.25 4.66
C VAL A 57 11.80 3.11 4.58
N PRO A 58 11.47 1.90 5.05
CA PRO A 58 12.45 0.82 5.20
C PRO A 58 12.65 -0.02 3.92
N PHE A 59 12.47 0.59 2.75
CA PHE A 59 12.56 -0.07 1.44
C PHE A 59 13.06 0.89 0.36
N ASP A 60 13.75 0.34 -0.64
CA ASP A 60 14.42 1.11 -1.69
C ASP A 60 13.67 1.09 -3.03
N TRP A 61 12.74 0.14 -3.25
CA TRP A 61 12.10 -0.04 -4.56
C TRP A 61 10.58 -0.17 -4.49
N THR A 62 9.92 0.45 -5.47
CA THR A 62 8.46 0.35 -5.63
C THR A 62 8.06 0.21 -7.09
N VAL A 63 6.88 -0.38 -7.33
CA VAL A 63 6.21 -0.35 -8.63
C VAL A 63 4.83 0.26 -8.44
N ASN A 64 4.54 1.32 -9.20
CA ASN A 64 3.25 1.98 -9.23
C ASN A 64 2.67 1.85 -10.64
N PRO A 65 1.73 0.91 -10.89
CA PRO A 65 1.10 0.73 -12.20
C PRO A 65 0.20 1.91 -12.60
N TYR A 66 -0.29 2.63 -11.60
CA TYR A 66 -1.18 3.78 -11.74
C TYR A 66 -0.58 5.05 -11.13
N ARG A 67 -1.02 6.21 -11.60
CA ARG A 67 -0.93 7.49 -10.89
C ARG A 67 -2.34 8.03 -10.71
N GLY A 68 -2.65 8.53 -9.51
CA GLY A 68 -4.03 8.82 -9.11
C GLY A 68 -4.71 7.60 -8.52
N CYS A 69 -5.76 7.82 -7.74
CA CYS A 69 -6.46 6.74 -7.09
C CYS A 69 -7.95 7.02 -6.91
N SER A 70 -8.78 6.22 -7.57
CA SER A 70 -10.24 6.26 -7.50
C SER A 70 -10.82 5.89 -6.12
N HIS A 71 -9.96 5.54 -5.15
CA HIS A 71 -10.36 5.39 -3.74
C HIS A 71 -10.75 6.73 -3.10
N ALA A 72 -10.23 7.85 -3.60
CA ALA A 72 -10.61 9.20 -3.20
C ALA A 72 -10.48 9.49 -1.69
N CYS A 73 -9.52 8.88 -1.00
CA CYS A 73 -9.32 9.12 0.43
C CYS A 73 -8.96 10.60 0.67
N THR A 74 -9.67 11.29 1.56
CA THR A 74 -9.46 12.73 1.79
C THR A 74 -8.08 13.03 2.41
N TYR A 75 -7.50 12.06 3.11
CA TYR A 75 -6.20 12.16 3.76
C TYR A 75 -5.02 11.64 2.90
N CYS A 76 -5.26 11.24 1.64
CA CYS A 76 -4.24 10.54 0.85
C CYS A 76 -2.99 11.40 0.62
N PHE A 77 -1.84 10.97 1.15
CA PHE A 77 -0.58 11.71 1.00
C PHE A 77 -0.04 11.74 -0.44
N ALA A 78 -0.52 10.87 -1.32
CA ALA A 78 -0.08 10.77 -2.71
C ALA A 78 -0.72 11.83 -3.63
N ARG A 79 -1.70 12.58 -3.12
CA ARG A 79 -2.43 13.62 -3.85
C ARG A 79 -1.53 14.63 -4.56
N GLY A 80 -0.48 15.11 -3.89
CA GLY A 80 0.49 16.05 -4.48
C GLY A 80 1.26 15.48 -5.67
N THR A 81 1.22 14.17 -5.93
CA THR A 81 1.84 13.63 -7.14
C THR A 81 1.13 14.08 -8.41
N HIS A 82 -0.13 14.52 -8.38
CA HIS A 82 -0.82 15.00 -9.58
C HIS A 82 -0.33 16.37 -10.06
N GLU A 83 0.21 17.20 -9.16
CA GLU A 83 0.67 18.56 -9.49
C GLU A 83 1.82 18.58 -10.50
N TYR A 84 2.65 17.54 -10.53
CA TYR A 84 3.71 17.38 -11.56
C TYR A 84 3.17 17.16 -12.98
N LEU A 85 1.86 16.89 -13.13
CA LEU A 85 1.17 16.76 -14.41
C LEU A 85 0.26 17.98 -14.67
N GLU A 86 0.45 19.06 -13.90
CA GLU A 86 -0.40 20.25 -13.87
C GLU A 86 -1.84 19.94 -13.44
N LEU A 87 -2.09 18.76 -12.84
CA LEU A 87 -3.39 18.31 -12.34
C LEU A 87 -3.57 18.76 -10.89
N ASP A 88 -4.80 19.01 -10.47
CA ASP A 88 -5.05 19.38 -9.07
C ASP A 88 -4.88 18.18 -8.10
N ALA A 89 -4.41 18.44 -6.89
CA ALA A 89 -4.22 17.41 -5.85
C ALA A 89 -5.55 16.91 -5.22
N GLY A 90 -6.67 17.54 -5.54
CA GLY A 90 -8.01 17.19 -5.09
C GLY A 90 -8.75 16.30 -6.09
N HIS A 91 -9.63 16.90 -6.87
CA HIS A 91 -10.58 16.19 -7.72
C HIS A 91 -9.89 15.45 -8.88
N ASP A 92 -8.90 16.06 -9.52
CA ASP A 92 -8.16 15.41 -10.60
C ASP A 92 -7.39 14.17 -10.11
N PHE A 93 -6.87 14.15 -8.88
CA PHE A 93 -6.24 12.94 -8.32
C PHE A 93 -7.20 11.74 -8.24
N ASP A 94 -8.48 12.02 -7.99
CA ASP A 94 -9.52 11.02 -7.80
C ASP A 94 -10.11 10.54 -9.13
N SER A 95 -10.06 11.37 -10.18
CA SER A 95 -10.78 11.18 -11.45
C SER A 95 -9.90 11.07 -12.71
N GLN A 96 -8.66 11.58 -12.70
CA GLN A 96 -7.74 11.56 -13.84
C GLN A 96 -6.64 10.53 -13.57
N ILE A 97 -6.85 9.28 -13.95
CA ILE A 97 -5.97 8.16 -13.59
C ILE A 97 -4.99 7.87 -14.72
N VAL A 98 -3.70 8.04 -14.49
CA VAL A 98 -2.67 7.64 -15.45
C VAL A 98 -2.40 6.15 -15.33
N VAL A 99 -2.41 5.44 -16.45
CA VAL A 99 -2.27 3.98 -16.53
C VAL A 99 -1.05 3.62 -17.35
N LYS A 100 -0.07 2.95 -16.73
CA LYS A 100 1.14 2.49 -17.41
C LYS A 100 0.87 1.16 -18.09
N VAL A 101 0.33 1.18 -19.31
CA VAL A 101 -0.18 -0.03 -19.99
C VAL A 101 0.90 -1.07 -20.32
N ASN A 102 2.15 -0.66 -20.47
CA ASN A 102 3.30 -1.53 -20.73
C ASN A 102 4.13 -1.86 -19.47
N VAL A 103 3.62 -1.57 -18.26
CA VAL A 103 4.41 -1.67 -17.02
C VAL A 103 5.05 -3.04 -16.79
N ALA A 104 4.34 -4.12 -17.11
CA ALA A 104 4.87 -5.48 -16.93
C ALA A 104 6.03 -5.79 -17.89
N GLU A 105 5.97 -5.32 -19.14
CA GLU A 105 7.05 -5.49 -20.12
C GLU A 105 8.32 -4.75 -19.68
N VAL A 106 8.15 -3.48 -19.31
CA VAL A 106 9.24 -2.63 -18.83
C VAL A 106 9.86 -3.23 -17.57
N LEU A 107 9.03 -3.70 -16.63
CA LEU A 107 9.49 -4.33 -15.40
C LEU A 107 10.32 -5.58 -15.68
N ARG A 108 9.88 -6.49 -16.57
CA ARG A 108 10.68 -7.67 -16.94
C ARG A 108 12.05 -7.28 -17.49
N ARG A 109 12.10 -6.28 -18.37
CA ARG A 109 13.37 -5.79 -18.93
C ARG A 109 14.30 -5.22 -17.86
N GLU A 110 13.75 -4.45 -16.91
CA GLU A 110 14.53 -3.86 -15.83
C GLU A 110 15.07 -4.92 -14.85
N LEU A 111 14.26 -5.91 -14.50
CA LEU A 111 14.63 -7.00 -13.59
C LEU A 111 15.61 -8.00 -14.22
N ALA A 112 15.61 -8.15 -15.54
CA ALA A 112 16.56 -9.01 -16.27
C ALA A 112 17.98 -8.42 -16.36
N ARG A 113 18.19 -7.18 -15.89
CA ARG A 113 19.52 -6.55 -15.92
C ARG A 113 20.46 -7.30 -14.96
N PRO A 114 21.72 -7.59 -15.35
CA PRO A 114 22.69 -8.25 -14.47
C PRO A 114 23.00 -7.47 -13.18
N THR A 115 22.68 -6.18 -13.16
CA THR A 115 22.86 -5.29 -12.00
C THR A 115 21.71 -5.36 -11.00
N TRP A 116 20.62 -6.06 -11.30
CA TRP A 116 19.49 -6.19 -10.39
C TRP A 116 19.85 -7.14 -9.25
N LEU A 117 19.70 -6.68 -8.00
CA LEU A 117 20.12 -7.40 -6.81
C LEU A 117 18.98 -8.15 -6.12
N HIS A 118 17.81 -8.25 -6.77
CA HIS A 118 16.62 -8.88 -6.21
C HIS A 118 16.17 -8.21 -4.90
N ASP A 119 16.36 -6.90 -4.81
CA ASP A 119 15.86 -6.12 -3.69
C ASP A 119 14.32 -6.22 -3.61
N PRO A 120 13.74 -6.29 -2.41
CA PRO A 120 12.29 -6.37 -2.27
C PRO A 120 11.57 -5.16 -2.90
N VAL A 121 10.51 -5.43 -3.68
CA VAL A 121 9.71 -4.41 -4.37
C VAL A 121 8.38 -4.22 -3.67
N MET A 122 8.05 -2.98 -3.28
CA MET A 122 6.78 -2.67 -2.61
C MET A 122 5.73 -2.12 -3.58
N LEU A 123 4.53 -2.70 -3.55
CA LEU A 123 3.35 -2.22 -4.27
C LEU A 123 2.34 -1.64 -3.28
N GLY A 124 1.58 -0.62 -3.71
CA GLY A 124 0.62 0.04 -2.81
C GLY A 124 1.16 1.21 -2.01
N THR A 125 2.29 1.78 -2.43
CA THR A 125 2.98 2.84 -1.68
C THR A 125 2.52 4.24 -2.06
N ASN A 126 2.26 4.52 -3.34
CA ASN A 126 1.77 5.83 -3.79
C ASN A 126 0.37 5.75 -4.43
N THR A 127 0.08 4.64 -5.10
CA THR A 127 -1.27 4.34 -5.61
C THR A 127 -1.66 2.93 -5.24
N ASP A 128 -2.97 2.67 -5.24
CA ASP A 128 -3.46 1.35 -4.91
C ASP A 128 -3.41 0.42 -6.15
N PRO A 129 -2.71 -0.73 -6.07
CA PRO A 129 -2.58 -1.68 -7.19
C PRO A 129 -3.90 -2.37 -7.55
N TYR A 130 -4.85 -2.44 -6.61
CA TYR A 130 -6.14 -3.12 -6.74
C TYR A 130 -7.31 -2.14 -6.64
N GLN A 131 -7.09 -0.86 -6.94
CA GLN A 131 -8.19 0.08 -7.17
C GLN A 131 -9.08 -0.37 -8.33
N ARG A 132 -10.26 0.24 -8.50
CA ARG A 132 -11.25 -0.14 -9.52
C ARG A 132 -10.64 -0.29 -10.93
N ALA A 133 -9.69 0.57 -11.30
CA ALA A 133 -9.00 0.52 -12.59
C ALA A 133 -8.40 -0.86 -12.92
N GLU A 134 -7.92 -1.60 -11.92
CA GLU A 134 -7.34 -2.93 -12.08
C GLU A 134 -8.37 -3.99 -12.53
N GLY A 135 -9.67 -3.72 -12.33
CA GLY A 135 -10.74 -4.58 -12.87
C GLY A 135 -10.78 -4.57 -14.40
N ARG A 136 -10.42 -3.43 -15.01
CA ARG A 136 -10.35 -3.22 -16.47
C ARG A 136 -8.98 -3.63 -17.01
N TYR A 137 -7.91 -3.05 -16.47
CA TYR A 137 -6.59 -3.13 -17.06
C TYR A 137 -5.84 -4.41 -16.76
N ARG A 138 -6.14 -5.06 -15.61
CA ARG A 138 -5.54 -6.34 -15.21
C ARG A 138 -4.00 -6.33 -15.30
N LEU A 139 -3.35 -5.29 -14.80
CA LEU A 139 -1.88 -5.14 -14.86
C LEU A 139 -1.17 -5.98 -13.81
N MET A 140 -1.84 -6.25 -12.67
CA MET A 140 -1.22 -6.94 -11.54
C MET A 140 -0.74 -8.37 -11.86
N PRO A 141 -1.48 -9.22 -12.59
CA PRO A 141 -0.97 -10.54 -12.96
C PRO A 141 0.38 -10.49 -13.69
N GLY A 142 0.52 -9.58 -14.66
CA GLY A 142 1.77 -9.41 -15.40
C GLY A 142 2.93 -8.91 -14.53
N ILE A 143 2.64 -8.03 -13.57
CA ILE A 143 3.63 -7.52 -12.60
C ILE A 143 4.07 -8.62 -11.63
N VAL A 144 3.11 -9.39 -11.10
CA VAL A 144 3.39 -10.52 -10.19
C VAL A 144 4.25 -11.57 -10.89
N SER A 145 3.92 -11.97 -12.12
CA SER A 145 4.76 -12.89 -12.90
C SER A 145 6.16 -12.31 -13.11
N ALA A 146 6.28 -11.05 -13.54
CA ALA A 146 7.58 -10.43 -13.78
C ALA A 146 8.50 -10.44 -12.54
N LEU A 147 7.95 -10.16 -11.35
CA LEU A 147 8.71 -10.20 -10.09
C LEU A 147 9.07 -11.63 -9.70
N THR A 148 8.13 -12.56 -9.84
CA THR A 148 8.30 -13.98 -9.49
C THR A 148 9.35 -14.64 -10.38
N ASP A 149 9.23 -14.49 -11.70
CA ASP A 149 10.15 -15.06 -12.69
C ASP A 149 11.58 -14.55 -12.51
N ALA A 150 11.71 -13.30 -12.05
CA ALA A 150 12.99 -12.69 -11.73
C ALA A 150 13.47 -12.99 -10.30
N GLY A 151 12.85 -13.90 -9.56
CA GLY A 151 13.26 -14.25 -8.18
C GLY A 151 13.20 -13.08 -7.19
N THR A 152 12.39 -12.05 -7.48
CA THR A 152 12.36 -10.79 -6.73
C THR A 152 11.27 -10.83 -5.66
N PRO A 153 11.59 -10.72 -4.36
CA PRO A 153 10.60 -10.62 -3.29
C PRO A 153 9.72 -9.39 -3.45
N PHE A 154 8.45 -9.46 -3.03
CA PHE A 154 7.57 -8.30 -3.10
C PHE A 154 6.50 -8.24 -2.01
N SER A 155 5.99 -7.04 -1.79
CA SER A 155 4.86 -6.80 -0.89
C SER A 155 3.72 -6.10 -1.61
N ILE A 156 2.49 -6.41 -1.21
CA ILE A 156 1.29 -5.76 -1.71
C ILE A 156 0.57 -5.13 -0.53
N LEU A 157 0.41 -3.80 -0.56
CA LEU A 157 -0.49 -3.05 0.32
C LEU A 157 -1.70 -2.56 -0.49
N THR A 158 -2.92 -2.80 -0.02
CA THR A 158 -4.12 -2.35 -0.74
C THR A 158 -5.32 -2.10 0.17
N LYS A 159 -6.26 -1.27 -0.28
CA LYS A 159 -7.64 -1.14 0.21
C LYS A 159 -8.64 -1.88 -0.69
N GLY A 160 -8.23 -2.33 -1.86
CA GLY A 160 -9.07 -2.94 -2.88
C GLY A 160 -9.36 -4.41 -2.65
N THR A 161 -10.60 -4.83 -2.92
CA THR A 161 -11.06 -6.22 -2.79
C THR A 161 -10.72 -7.08 -4.01
N LEU A 162 -10.22 -6.47 -5.09
CA LEU A 162 -9.81 -7.18 -6.32
C LEU A 162 -8.62 -8.10 -6.09
N LEU A 163 -7.85 -7.90 -5.00
CA LEU A 163 -6.82 -8.83 -4.56
C LEU A 163 -7.29 -10.29 -4.54
N ARG A 164 -8.56 -10.52 -4.15
CA ARG A 164 -9.14 -11.88 -4.09
C ARG A 164 -9.06 -12.64 -5.41
N ARG A 165 -9.19 -11.93 -6.54
CA ARG A 165 -9.07 -12.51 -7.90
C ARG A 165 -7.70 -13.16 -8.12
N ASP A 166 -6.65 -12.53 -7.59
CA ASP A 166 -5.26 -12.91 -7.85
C ASP A 166 -4.66 -13.77 -6.73
N LEU A 167 -5.43 -14.11 -5.69
CA LEU A 167 -4.93 -14.96 -4.60
C LEU A 167 -4.33 -16.29 -5.07
N PRO A 168 -4.92 -17.04 -6.03
CA PRO A 168 -4.30 -18.26 -6.55
C PRO A 168 -2.91 -18.00 -7.15
N LEU A 169 -2.77 -16.93 -7.95
CA LEU A 169 -1.49 -16.52 -8.53
C LEU A 169 -0.47 -16.14 -7.44
N LEU A 170 -0.92 -15.42 -6.41
CA LEU A 170 -0.06 -15.03 -5.30
C LEU A 170 0.40 -16.23 -4.46
N VAL A 171 -0.45 -17.24 -4.28
CA VAL A 171 -0.09 -18.50 -3.61
C VAL A 171 1.01 -19.22 -4.40
N ASP A 172 0.88 -19.30 -5.72
CA ASP A 172 1.92 -19.90 -6.56
C ASP A 172 3.22 -19.09 -6.51
N ALA A 173 3.14 -17.76 -6.62
CA ALA A 173 4.31 -16.88 -6.50
C ALA A 173 5.03 -17.02 -5.14
N ALA A 174 4.27 -17.18 -4.05
CA ALA A 174 4.81 -17.35 -2.70
C ALA A 174 5.61 -18.64 -2.50
N ARG A 175 5.51 -19.61 -3.42
CA ARG A 175 6.36 -20.83 -3.43
C ARG A 175 7.77 -20.53 -3.94
N GLU A 176 7.90 -19.58 -4.85
CA GLU A 176 9.16 -19.23 -5.50
C GLU A 176 9.88 -18.08 -4.77
N VAL A 177 9.14 -17.03 -4.42
CA VAL A 177 9.69 -15.81 -3.80
C VAL A 177 8.92 -15.43 -2.52
N PRO A 178 9.54 -14.72 -1.57
CA PRO A 178 8.81 -14.17 -0.44
C PRO A 178 7.76 -13.14 -0.91
N VAL A 179 6.50 -13.41 -0.58
CA VAL A 179 5.36 -12.53 -0.85
C VAL A 179 4.68 -12.16 0.46
N THR A 180 4.46 -10.86 0.69
CA THR A 180 3.70 -10.38 1.86
C THR A 180 2.46 -9.61 1.43
N ILE A 181 1.33 -9.91 2.07
CA ILE A 181 0.05 -9.24 1.82
C ILE A 181 -0.32 -8.37 3.01
N ALA A 182 -0.66 -7.12 2.73
CA ALA A 182 -1.17 -6.17 3.69
C ALA A 182 -2.42 -5.45 3.19
N LEU A 183 -3.38 -5.23 4.10
CA LEU A 183 -4.61 -4.51 3.82
C LEU A 183 -4.72 -3.26 4.69
N SER A 184 -5.02 -2.11 4.09
CA SER A 184 -5.33 -0.89 4.85
C SER A 184 -6.81 -0.84 5.22
N ILE A 185 -7.09 -0.86 6.53
CA ILE A 185 -8.44 -0.74 7.08
C ILE A 185 -8.36 0.26 8.23
N ALA A 186 -8.70 1.52 7.96
CA ALA A 186 -8.49 2.63 8.88
C ALA A 186 -9.71 2.94 9.76
N VAL A 187 -10.91 2.78 9.21
CA VAL A 187 -12.16 3.25 9.82
C VAL A 187 -13.16 2.10 9.90
N PHE A 188 -13.70 1.87 11.10
CA PHE A 188 -14.61 0.75 11.40
C PHE A 188 -16.07 1.19 11.61
N ASP A 189 -16.31 2.50 11.51
CA ASP A 189 -17.62 3.14 11.40
C ASP A 189 -17.97 3.37 9.92
N ASP A 190 -19.10 2.84 9.47
CA ASP A 190 -19.48 2.85 8.05
C ASP A 190 -19.89 4.24 7.52
N VAL A 191 -20.33 5.15 8.41
CA VAL A 191 -20.69 6.52 8.01
C VAL A 191 -19.42 7.32 7.78
N LEU A 192 -18.51 7.30 8.75
CA LEU A 192 -17.21 7.96 8.65
C LEU A 192 -16.36 7.38 7.52
N GLN A 193 -16.37 6.06 7.32
CA GLN A 193 -15.63 5.43 6.22
C GLN A 193 -16.09 5.95 4.85
N ARG A 194 -17.42 6.06 4.62
CA ARG A 194 -17.97 6.61 3.39
C ARG A 194 -17.67 8.11 3.24
N ALA A 195 -17.64 8.86 4.33
CA ALA A 195 -17.31 10.28 4.29
C ALA A 195 -15.84 10.55 3.95
N ILE A 196 -14.92 9.70 4.42
CA ILE A 196 -13.47 9.96 4.35
C ILE A 196 -12.72 9.13 3.29
N GLU A 197 -13.27 7.98 2.89
CA GLU A 197 -12.72 7.07 1.87
C GLU A 197 -13.82 6.60 0.88
N PRO A 198 -14.56 7.53 0.24
CA PRO A 198 -15.80 7.22 -0.48
C PRO A 198 -15.64 6.22 -1.64
N GLY A 199 -14.47 6.17 -2.26
CA GLY A 199 -14.20 5.27 -3.38
C GLY A 199 -13.68 3.88 -2.97
N THR A 200 -13.44 3.65 -1.67
CA THR A 200 -12.92 2.36 -1.18
C THR A 200 -14.05 1.36 -0.92
N PRO A 201 -13.78 0.04 -1.04
CA PRO A 201 -14.70 -0.98 -0.56
C PRO A 201 -15.00 -0.82 0.93
N SER A 202 -16.20 -1.25 1.35
CA SER A 202 -16.61 -1.17 2.75
C SER A 202 -15.63 -1.88 3.68
N THR A 203 -15.63 -1.51 4.95
CA THR A 203 -14.78 -2.16 5.95
C THR A 203 -15.07 -3.65 6.07
N ALA A 204 -16.34 -4.06 6.00
CA ALA A 204 -16.71 -5.47 5.93
C ALA A 204 -16.07 -6.19 4.73
N ALA A 205 -16.17 -5.63 3.53
CA ALA A 205 -15.60 -6.25 2.32
C ALA A 205 -14.06 -6.34 2.37
N ARG A 206 -13.39 -5.36 3.00
CA ARG A 206 -11.95 -5.40 3.24
C ARG A 206 -11.58 -6.49 4.26
N LEU A 207 -12.34 -6.65 5.34
CA LEU A 207 -12.14 -7.75 6.29
C LEU A 207 -12.40 -9.12 5.63
N ASP A 208 -13.38 -9.24 4.74
CA ASP A 208 -13.58 -10.47 3.96
C ASP A 208 -12.41 -10.79 3.03
N THR A 209 -11.71 -9.75 2.55
CA THR A 209 -10.48 -9.92 1.77
C THR A 209 -9.31 -10.36 2.66
N VAL A 210 -9.22 -9.85 3.90
CA VAL A 210 -8.28 -10.37 4.91
C VAL A 210 -8.53 -11.86 5.13
N ARG A 211 -9.79 -12.25 5.37
CA ARG A 211 -10.17 -13.63 5.62
C ARG A 211 -9.81 -14.55 4.46
N ALA A 212 -10.19 -14.18 3.24
CA ALA A 212 -9.87 -14.95 2.05
C ALA A 212 -8.35 -15.13 1.87
N ALA A 213 -7.55 -14.10 2.12
CA ALA A 213 -6.09 -14.20 2.04
C ALA A 213 -5.49 -15.05 3.19
N ALA A 214 -6.04 -14.97 4.39
CA ALA A 214 -5.61 -15.80 5.52
C ALA A 214 -5.92 -17.29 5.30
N GLU A 215 -7.10 -17.60 4.73
CA GLU A 215 -7.54 -18.96 4.39
C GLU A 215 -6.64 -19.64 3.34
N THR A 216 -5.95 -18.86 2.49
CA THR A 216 -4.94 -19.41 1.56
C THR A 216 -3.55 -19.59 2.18
N GLY A 217 -3.42 -19.31 3.48
CA GLY A 217 -2.18 -19.53 4.26
C GLY A 217 -1.29 -18.29 4.39
N PHE A 218 -1.69 -17.12 3.89
CA PHE A 218 -0.90 -15.91 4.10
C PHE A 218 -1.00 -15.40 5.54
N ARG A 219 0.15 -14.97 6.08
CA ARG A 219 0.19 -14.18 7.32
C ARG A 219 -0.14 -12.72 7.01
N VAL A 220 -1.44 -12.41 6.93
CA VAL A 220 -1.91 -11.08 6.54
C VAL A 220 -1.60 -10.04 7.63
N THR A 221 -1.11 -8.87 7.19
CA THR A 221 -0.93 -7.68 8.03
C THR A 221 -2.05 -6.68 7.75
N VAL A 222 -2.70 -6.14 8.78
CA VAL A 222 -3.62 -5.00 8.62
C VAL A 222 -2.93 -3.70 9.00
N PHE A 223 -3.03 -2.71 8.13
CA PHE A 223 -2.59 -1.34 8.37
C PHE A 223 -3.78 -0.58 8.95
N LEU A 224 -3.83 -0.47 10.28
CA LEU A 224 -4.77 0.37 11.02
C LEU A 224 -4.25 1.81 11.01
N MET A 225 -4.27 2.41 9.82
CA MET A 225 -3.84 3.78 9.60
C MET A 225 -4.56 4.40 8.38
N PRO A 226 -4.98 5.67 8.48
CA PRO A 226 -4.74 6.56 9.62
C PRO A 226 -5.69 6.33 10.81
N ILE A 227 -5.16 6.34 12.03
CA ILE A 227 -5.96 6.61 13.22
C ILE A 227 -6.17 8.12 13.31
N LEU A 228 -7.44 8.53 13.32
CA LEU A 228 -7.91 9.90 13.23
C LEU A 228 -8.14 10.44 14.66
N PRO A 229 -7.41 11.49 15.09
CA PRO A 229 -7.62 12.09 16.41
C PRO A 229 -9.09 12.44 16.67
N HIS A 230 -9.60 12.07 17.83
CA HIS A 230 -10.99 12.28 18.28
C HIS A 230 -12.08 11.53 17.49
N LEU A 231 -11.78 10.96 16.33
CA LEU A 231 -12.75 10.24 15.50
C LEU A 231 -12.61 8.73 15.62
N THR A 232 -11.39 8.20 15.66
CA THR A 232 -11.13 6.74 15.70
C THR A 232 -10.11 6.32 16.76
N ASP A 233 -9.71 7.22 17.66
CA ASP A 233 -8.64 7.02 18.65
C ASP A 233 -9.13 6.71 20.08
N SER A 234 -10.43 6.52 20.27
CA SER A 234 -11.00 6.10 21.56
C SER A 234 -10.69 4.64 21.86
N ILE A 235 -10.56 4.27 23.14
CA ILE A 235 -10.29 2.88 23.53
C ILE A 235 -11.36 1.92 23.00
N PRO A 236 -12.68 2.20 23.13
CA PRO A 236 -13.70 1.32 22.58
C PRO A 236 -13.60 1.13 21.06
N ALA A 237 -13.33 2.21 20.31
CA ALA A 237 -13.19 2.13 18.85
C ALA A 237 -11.96 1.30 18.44
N LEU A 238 -10.83 1.51 19.12
CA LEU A 238 -9.60 0.75 18.88
C LEU A 238 -9.75 -0.73 19.27
N ASP A 239 -10.41 -1.03 20.39
CA ASP A 239 -10.66 -2.40 20.84
C ASP A 239 -11.58 -3.15 19.86
N ASP A 240 -12.65 -2.51 19.39
CA ASP A 240 -13.55 -3.08 18.37
C ASP A 240 -12.83 -3.32 17.04
N ALA A 241 -12.07 -2.33 16.56
CA ALA A 241 -11.31 -2.46 15.32
C ALA A 241 -10.34 -3.65 15.38
N LEU A 242 -9.55 -3.75 16.46
CA LEU A 242 -8.57 -4.81 16.63
C LEU A 242 -9.22 -6.18 16.80
N ARG A 243 -10.34 -6.28 17.53
CA ARG A 243 -11.13 -7.50 17.63
C ARG A 243 -11.59 -7.96 16.24
N ARG A 244 -12.22 -7.09 15.46
CA ARG A 244 -12.71 -7.40 14.10
C ARG A 244 -11.59 -7.77 13.13
N ILE A 245 -10.42 -7.16 13.27
CA ILE A 245 -9.21 -7.51 12.51
C ILE A 245 -8.74 -8.93 12.87
N ALA A 246 -8.69 -9.27 14.15
CA ALA A 246 -8.33 -10.60 14.61
C ALA A 246 -9.34 -11.66 14.16
N ASP A 247 -10.65 -11.37 14.28
CA ASP A 247 -11.76 -12.23 13.84
C ASP A 247 -11.71 -12.51 12.32
N ALA A 248 -11.11 -11.61 11.53
CA ALA A 248 -10.90 -11.79 10.10
C ALA A 248 -9.67 -12.65 9.76
N GLY A 249 -8.88 -13.08 10.75
CA GLY A 249 -7.70 -13.93 10.54
C GLY A 249 -6.40 -13.18 10.28
N ALA A 250 -6.36 -11.85 10.50
CA ALA A 250 -5.09 -11.12 10.44
C ALA A 250 -4.16 -11.57 11.57
N THR A 251 -2.86 -11.62 11.30
CA THR A 251 -1.85 -12.03 12.30
C THR A 251 -1.04 -10.87 12.84
N ARG A 252 -1.04 -9.75 12.13
CA ARG A 252 -0.25 -8.56 12.47
C ARG A 252 -1.01 -7.28 12.20
N VAL A 253 -0.78 -6.27 13.03
CA VAL A 253 -1.25 -4.90 12.79
C VAL A 253 -0.07 -3.94 12.81
N VAL A 254 -0.02 -3.07 11.80
CA VAL A 254 0.77 -1.83 11.85
C VAL A 254 -0.21 -0.70 12.04
N PHE A 255 0.02 0.14 13.06
CA PHE A 255 -0.86 1.26 13.36
C PHE A 255 -0.10 2.59 13.31
N GLY A 256 -0.79 3.64 12.90
CA GLY A 256 -0.20 4.95 12.68
C GLY A 256 -1.24 6.05 12.82
N ALA A 257 -0.81 7.18 13.37
CA ALA A 257 -1.63 8.38 13.38
C ALA A 257 -1.76 8.93 11.95
N LEU A 258 -2.81 9.72 11.72
CA LEU A 258 -2.98 10.47 10.48
C LEU A 258 -1.71 11.23 10.08
N HIS A 259 -1.35 11.13 8.80
CA HIS A 259 -0.19 11.79 8.18
C HIS A 259 -0.67 12.76 7.09
N LEU A 260 -0.40 14.05 7.28
CA LEU A 260 -0.92 15.15 6.46
C LEU A 260 0.21 15.88 5.71
N ARG A 261 0.74 15.25 4.66
CA ARG A 261 1.69 15.93 3.75
C ARG A 261 1.04 17.16 3.09
N PRO A 262 1.85 18.13 2.61
CA PRO A 262 1.34 19.19 1.73
C PRO A 262 0.50 18.62 0.58
N GLY A 263 -0.57 19.32 0.21
CA GLY A 263 -1.60 18.88 -0.74
C GLY A 263 -2.70 18.04 -0.08
N ALA A 264 -2.32 17.04 0.72
CA ALA A 264 -3.28 16.22 1.47
C ALA A 264 -3.86 16.96 2.68
N LYS A 265 -3.05 17.80 3.33
CA LYS A 265 -3.45 18.55 4.53
C LYS A 265 -4.58 19.54 4.25
N GLU A 266 -4.46 20.30 3.18
CA GLU A 266 -5.43 21.30 2.76
C GLU A 266 -6.76 20.63 2.39
N TRP A 267 -6.69 19.50 1.67
CA TRP A 267 -7.86 18.72 1.30
C TRP A 267 -8.56 18.13 2.53
N PHE A 268 -7.80 17.51 3.43
CA PHE A 268 -8.33 16.95 4.67
C PHE A 268 -8.94 18.01 5.58
N LEU A 269 -8.29 19.17 5.76
CA LEU A 269 -8.82 20.25 6.61
C LEU A 269 -10.10 20.85 6.04
N ARG A 270 -10.25 20.99 4.71
CA ARG A 270 -11.53 21.40 4.09
C ARG A 270 -12.65 20.40 4.33
N TRP A 271 -12.34 19.11 4.30
CA TRP A 271 -13.30 18.07 4.68
C TRP A 271 -13.66 18.19 6.17
N LEU A 272 -12.67 18.35 7.05
CA LEU A 272 -12.86 18.47 8.48
C LEU A 272 -13.69 19.71 8.85
N GLU A 273 -13.44 20.87 8.22
CA GLU A 273 -14.20 22.10 8.44
C GLU A 273 -15.68 21.97 8.08
N ARG A 274 -16.00 21.12 7.09
CA ARG A 274 -17.38 20.89 6.66
C ARG A 274 -18.10 19.84 7.51
N GLU A 275 -17.44 18.72 7.78
CA GLU A 275 -18.06 17.56 8.43
C GLU A 275 -17.93 17.57 9.96
N HIS A 276 -16.83 18.15 10.48
CA HIS A 276 -16.46 18.16 11.90
C HIS A 276 -15.84 19.51 12.33
N PRO A 277 -16.56 20.64 12.16
CA PRO A 277 -16.04 21.98 12.46
C PRO A 277 -15.54 22.12 13.91
N GLU A 278 -16.11 21.36 14.85
CA GLU A 278 -15.73 21.31 16.26
C GLU A 278 -14.30 20.78 16.49
N LEU A 279 -13.77 19.97 15.56
CA LEU A 279 -12.45 19.35 15.69
C LEU A 279 -11.33 20.18 15.07
N VAL A 280 -11.64 21.19 14.28
CA VAL A 280 -10.66 21.96 13.49
C VAL A 280 -9.55 22.56 14.37
N SER A 281 -9.92 23.16 15.51
CA SER A 281 -8.95 23.76 16.43
C SER A 281 -7.97 22.71 16.99
N SER A 282 -8.50 21.53 17.38
CA SER A 282 -7.67 20.43 17.87
C SER A 282 -6.69 19.94 16.80
N TYR A 283 -7.17 19.73 15.57
CA TYR A 283 -6.33 19.29 14.46
C TYR A 283 -5.24 20.31 14.10
N ARG A 284 -5.55 21.62 14.13
CA ARG A 284 -4.53 22.67 13.94
C ARG A 284 -3.46 22.64 15.05
N GLY A 285 -3.85 22.31 16.28
CA GLY A 285 -2.91 22.10 17.39
C GLY A 285 -2.05 20.83 17.25
N LEU A 286 -2.64 19.73 16.78
CA LEU A 286 -1.94 18.45 16.58
C LEU A 286 -1.01 18.46 15.35
N TYR A 287 -1.34 19.26 14.34
CA TYR A 287 -0.62 19.40 13.07
C TYR A 287 -0.32 20.89 12.79
N PRO A 288 0.57 21.54 13.56
CA PRO A 288 0.85 22.97 13.39
C PRO A 288 1.61 23.26 12.09
N GLY A 289 1.29 24.37 11.43
CA GLY A 289 2.02 24.87 10.25
C GLY A 289 2.19 23.81 9.15
N ALA A 290 3.43 23.58 8.72
CA ALA A 290 3.77 22.57 7.69
C ALA A 290 3.98 21.14 8.26
N ALA A 291 3.72 20.90 9.56
CA ALA A 291 3.91 19.58 10.15
C ALA A 291 2.97 18.56 9.50
N ALA A 292 3.56 17.49 8.97
CA ALA A 292 2.84 16.37 8.37
C ALA A 292 2.48 15.29 9.37
N TYR A 293 3.31 15.08 10.39
CA TYR A 293 3.04 14.12 11.45
C TYR A 293 2.32 14.80 12.62
N ALA A 294 1.44 14.04 13.29
CA ALA A 294 0.89 14.45 14.58
C ALA A 294 2.01 14.69 15.60
N SER A 295 1.76 15.51 16.62
CA SER A 295 2.72 15.75 17.70
C SER A 295 3.29 14.45 18.31
N LYS A 296 4.57 14.45 18.68
CA LYS A 296 5.22 13.28 19.31
C LYS A 296 4.48 12.81 20.57
N ALA A 297 3.93 13.77 21.33
CA ALA A 297 3.11 13.48 22.51
C ALA A 297 1.87 12.65 22.15
N TYR A 298 1.13 13.04 21.10
CA TYR A 298 -0.03 12.29 20.63
C TYR A 298 0.35 10.88 20.15
N ARG A 299 1.40 10.76 19.33
CA ARG A 299 1.84 9.43 18.82
C ARG A 299 2.29 8.49 19.95
N THR A 300 2.97 9.02 20.96
CA THR A 300 3.34 8.27 22.17
C THR A 300 2.11 7.85 22.98
N TRP A 301 1.16 8.77 23.15
CA TRP A 301 -0.12 8.52 23.84
C TRP A 301 -0.96 7.45 23.13
N LEU A 302 -0.97 7.46 21.79
CA LEU A 302 -1.67 6.49 20.96
C LEU A 302 -1.03 5.11 21.07
N ALA A 303 0.29 5.02 20.93
CA ALA A 303 1.02 3.75 21.07
C ALA A 303 0.80 3.09 22.44
N LYS A 304 0.75 3.88 23.52
CA LYS A 304 0.44 3.39 24.88
C LYS A 304 -0.96 2.76 24.99
N ARG A 305 -1.93 3.22 24.19
CA ARG A 305 -3.30 2.66 24.17
C ARG A 305 -3.43 1.43 23.28
N VAL A 306 -2.82 1.46 22.10
CA VAL A 306 -2.96 0.38 21.11
C VAL A 306 -2.20 -0.88 21.52
N ARG A 307 -1.00 -0.75 22.11
CA ARG A 307 -0.15 -1.91 22.45
C ARG A 307 -0.80 -2.92 23.41
N PRO A 308 -1.48 -2.52 24.50
CA PRO A 308 -2.24 -3.46 25.35
C PRO A 308 -3.35 -4.19 24.59
N LEU A 309 -4.07 -3.49 23.71
CA LEU A 309 -5.17 -4.07 22.95
C LEU A 309 -4.68 -5.08 21.91
N LEU A 310 -3.54 -4.81 21.25
CA LEU A 310 -2.89 -5.78 20.36
C LEU A 310 -2.59 -7.11 21.08
N ARG A 311 -2.02 -7.04 22.29
CA ARG A 311 -1.76 -8.24 23.10
C ARG A 311 -3.05 -8.96 23.50
N ARG A 312 -4.08 -8.21 23.89
CA ARG A 312 -5.39 -8.76 24.27
C ARG A 312 -6.02 -9.57 23.14
N HIS A 313 -5.89 -9.12 21.90
CA HIS A 313 -6.45 -9.78 20.71
C HIS A 313 -5.49 -10.74 20.02
N GLY A 314 -4.33 -11.05 20.63
CA GLY A 314 -3.36 -11.99 20.06
C GLY A 314 -2.69 -11.53 18.76
N LEU A 315 -2.73 -10.23 18.47
CA LEU A 315 -2.15 -9.65 17.25
C LEU A 315 -0.69 -9.27 17.50
N GLY A 316 0.21 -9.74 16.64
CA GLY A 316 1.55 -9.13 16.54
C GLY A 316 1.40 -7.68 16.10
N GLY A 317 2.21 -6.75 16.60
CA GLY A 317 2.08 -5.38 16.10
C GLY A 317 3.18 -4.44 16.52
N GLN A 318 3.28 -3.38 15.73
CA GLN A 318 4.26 -2.30 15.93
C GLN A 318 3.61 -0.97 15.53
N ALA A 319 4.04 0.11 16.17
CA ALA A 319 3.73 1.44 15.66
C ALA A 319 4.48 1.66 14.34
N GLU A 320 3.94 2.49 13.45
CA GLU A 320 4.65 2.92 12.24
C GLU A 320 6.03 3.53 12.57
N ASP A 321 6.10 4.28 13.68
CA ASP A 321 7.33 4.89 14.20
C ASP A 321 8.35 3.88 14.79
N ASP A 322 7.95 2.63 15.04
CA ASP A 322 8.84 1.61 15.66
C ASP A 322 9.80 0.99 14.62
N SER A 323 9.60 1.23 13.32
CA SER A 323 10.58 0.88 12.28
C SER A 323 11.61 2.03 12.17
N PRO A 324 12.89 1.83 12.53
CA PRO A 324 13.87 2.91 12.47
C PRO A 324 14.04 3.40 11.03
N ARG A 325 13.99 4.72 10.83
CA ARG A 325 14.37 5.33 9.54
C ARG A 325 15.82 4.99 9.26
N GLY A 326 16.10 4.25 8.19
CA GLY A 326 17.46 3.95 7.73
C GLY A 326 18.06 2.63 8.19
N GLU A 327 17.42 1.87 9.10
CA GLU A 327 17.68 0.43 9.12
C GLU A 327 16.97 -0.15 7.91
N ARG A 328 17.74 -0.45 6.85
CA ARG A 328 17.27 -1.33 5.78
C ARG A 328 16.67 -2.52 6.49
N MET A 329 15.37 -2.77 6.28
CA MET A 329 14.83 -4.06 6.68
C MET A 329 15.76 -5.09 6.03
N PRO A 330 16.42 -5.98 6.81
CA PRO A 330 17.19 -7.04 6.23
C PRO A 330 16.29 -7.67 5.18
N GLY A 331 16.76 -7.68 3.92
CA GLY A 331 15.92 -8.04 2.79
C GLY A 331 15.14 -9.30 3.14
N LEU A 332 13.88 -9.38 2.74
CA LEU A 332 13.04 -10.55 3.00
C LEU A 332 13.74 -11.89 2.63
N ALA A 333 14.77 -11.85 1.78
CA ALA A 333 15.77 -12.90 1.55
C ALA A 333 16.43 -13.48 2.83
N GLN A 334 16.76 -12.67 3.85
CA GLN A 334 17.37 -13.11 5.11
C GLN A 334 16.37 -13.68 6.13
N ARG A 335 15.05 -13.48 5.95
CA ARG A 335 14.03 -13.99 6.89
C ARG A 335 13.81 -15.51 6.80
N ARG A 336 14.48 -16.22 5.89
CA ARG A 336 14.54 -17.69 5.83
C ARG A 336 15.25 -18.35 7.02
N SER A 337 15.99 -17.59 7.85
CA SER A 337 16.87 -18.14 8.90
C SER A 337 16.17 -18.60 10.21
N THR A 338 14.87 -18.39 10.39
CA THR A 338 14.18 -18.77 11.66
C THR A 338 13.14 -19.88 11.53
N ALA A 339 12.99 -20.49 10.35
CA ALA A 339 12.26 -21.74 10.22
C ALA A 339 13.18 -22.87 10.71
N ALA A 340 12.70 -23.63 11.70
CA ALA A 340 13.42 -24.70 12.39
C ALA A 340 14.34 -25.49 11.46
N THR A 341 15.63 -25.53 11.80
CA THR A 341 16.56 -26.52 11.29
C THR A 341 15.99 -27.89 11.62
N VAL A 342 15.32 -28.53 10.65
CA VAL A 342 15.09 -29.96 10.70
C VAL A 342 16.46 -30.59 10.53
N VAL A 343 17.11 -30.87 11.66
CA VAL A 343 18.32 -31.69 11.70
C VAL A 343 17.92 -33.08 11.26
N THR A 344 18.11 -33.38 9.97
CA THR A 344 18.06 -34.75 9.47
C THR A 344 19.36 -35.43 9.89
N THR A 345 19.34 -36.13 11.03
CA THR A 345 20.43 -37.05 11.35
C THR A 345 20.31 -38.28 10.46
N ALA A 346 21.21 -38.41 9.50
CA ALA A 346 21.40 -39.62 8.74
C ALA A 346 21.83 -40.76 9.68
N ARG A 347 20.92 -41.67 10.00
CA ARG A 347 21.11 -43.13 10.14
C ARG A 347 19.83 -43.73 10.74
N GLY A 348 19.16 -44.55 9.94
CA GLY A 348 18.01 -45.33 10.36
C GLY A 348 18.37 -46.31 11.47
N ARG A 349 17.58 -46.27 12.54
CA ARG A 349 17.05 -47.42 13.27
C ARG A 349 16.03 -46.91 14.27
N ALA A 350 14.80 -47.43 14.19
CA ALA A 350 13.84 -47.32 15.28
C ALA A 350 14.38 -48.13 16.47
N ALA A 351 14.51 -47.50 17.63
CA ALA A 351 14.70 -48.20 18.90
C ALA A 351 13.61 -47.74 19.87
N ALA A 352 12.98 -48.75 20.48
CA ALA A 352 11.83 -48.64 21.36
C ALA A 352 12.11 -47.92 22.68
N SER A 353 11.01 -47.51 23.30
CA SER A 353 10.80 -46.95 24.64
C SER A 353 11.71 -47.43 25.78
N ALA A 354 12.05 -46.50 26.68
CA ALA A 354 12.07 -46.73 28.13
C ALA A 354 11.83 -45.40 28.90
N PRO A 355 11.23 -45.41 30.11
CA PRO A 355 10.62 -44.24 30.74
C PRO A 355 11.47 -43.58 31.86
N ALA A 356 11.08 -42.35 32.19
CA ALA A 356 11.17 -41.60 33.46
C ALA A 356 12.43 -41.71 34.34
N MET A 357 13.04 -40.56 34.65
CA MET A 357 13.49 -40.25 36.02
C MET A 357 13.32 -38.75 36.32
N LEU A 358 12.82 -38.53 37.54
CA LEU A 358 12.57 -37.26 38.23
C LEU A 358 13.84 -36.43 38.42
N PHE A 359 13.72 -35.11 38.33
CA PHE A 359 13.83 -34.16 39.45
C PHE A 359 13.15 -32.84 39.08
#